data_AF-A0A0C1QQB3-F1
#
_entry.id   AF-A0A0C1QQB3-F1
#
_cell.length_a   1.000
_cell.length_b   1.000
_cell.length_c   1.000
_cell.angle_alpha   90.00
_cell.angle_beta   90.00
_cell.angle_gamma   90.00
#
_symmetry.space_group_name_H-M   'P 1'
#
loop_
_entity.id
_entity.type
_entity.pdbx_description
1 polymer ?
#
loop_
_entity_poly.entity_id
_entity_poly.type
_entity_poly.pdbx_seq_one_letter_code
_entity_poly.pdbx_strand_id
1 'polypeptide(L)'
;EKSETEGITQSSLSHTELMRKFERKLGVSWNDVYIGTAVEQAIVGIAGIATQQIGAQFRTSTSSQTIITTFSLRFNSEADLSSFINYYKENYPGLLVQEQMIRYQAGQLTSIKMDTRKLYEEVAEWLGGYSTRDTQLGRHVN
;
A
#
# COMPACT_ATOMS: atom_id res chain seq x y z
N GLU A 1 -10.22 -34.48 2.44
CA GLU A 1 -9.82 -33.39 1.52
C GLU A 1 -11.00 -33.00 0.66
N LYS A 2 -11.44 -31.75 0.74
CA LYS A 2 -12.36 -31.17 -0.24
C LYS A 2 -11.83 -29.78 -0.56
N SER A 3 -11.39 -29.64 -1.80
CA SER A 3 -10.78 -28.45 -2.36
C SER A 3 -11.82 -27.34 -2.44
N GLU A 4 -11.67 -26.31 -1.60
CA GLU A 4 -12.40 -25.05 -1.72
C GLU A 4 -11.66 -24.15 -2.72
N THR A 5 -11.81 -24.48 -4.01
CA THR A 5 -11.72 -23.48 -5.06
C THR A 5 -12.99 -22.63 -5.01
N GLU A 6 -13.09 -21.74 -4.03
CA GLU A 6 -14.08 -20.66 -4.05
C GLU A 6 -13.62 -19.61 -5.07
N GLY A 7 -14.21 -19.72 -6.27
CA GLY A 7 -14.17 -18.66 -7.26
C GLY A 7 -14.72 -17.39 -6.63
N ILE A 8 -13.84 -16.40 -6.46
CA ILE A 8 -14.14 -15.08 -5.89
C ILE A 8 -15.17 -14.41 -6.81
N THR A 9 -16.45 -14.47 -6.43
CA THR A 9 -17.45 -13.58 -6.97
C THR A 9 -17.13 -12.18 -6.46
N GLN A 10 -16.85 -11.32 -7.44
CA GLN A 10 -16.30 -9.97 -7.38
C GLN A 10 -17.24 -8.92 -6.72
N SER A 11 -18.11 -9.33 -5.79
CA SER A 11 -19.06 -8.46 -5.10
C SER A 11 -18.42 -7.88 -3.82
N SER A 12 -17.98 -6.62 -3.93
CA SER A 12 -17.66 -5.70 -2.82
C SER A 12 -16.98 -6.31 -1.60
N LEU A 13 -15.65 -6.50 -1.65
CA LEU A 13 -14.88 -6.58 -0.41
C LEU A 13 -15.05 -5.24 0.33
N SER A 14 -15.67 -5.28 1.50
CA SER A 14 -15.69 -4.11 2.38
C SER A 14 -14.26 -3.76 2.79
N HIS A 15 -14.01 -2.47 3.07
CA HIS A 15 -12.72 -2.00 3.56
C HIS A 15 -12.19 -2.88 4.72
N THR A 16 -13.07 -3.24 5.65
CA THR A 16 -12.74 -4.09 6.80
C THR A 16 -12.28 -5.48 6.40
N GLU A 17 -12.97 -6.14 5.46
CA GLU A 17 -12.60 -7.49 5.03
C GLU A 17 -11.26 -7.52 4.32
N LEU A 18 -11.00 -6.52 3.48
CA LEU A 18 -9.72 -6.37 2.82
C LEU A 18 -8.60 -6.12 3.84
N MET A 19 -8.81 -5.23 4.80
CA MET A 19 -7.82 -5.01 5.87
C MET A 19 -7.58 -6.28 6.67
N ARG A 20 -8.59 -7.15 6.85
CA ARG A 20 -8.41 -8.41 7.59
C ARG A 20 -7.59 -9.40 6.78
N LYS A 21 -7.73 -9.36 5.45
CA LYS A 21 -6.88 -10.15 4.55
C LYS A 21 -5.43 -9.65 4.59
N PHE A 22 -5.21 -8.33 4.61
CA PHE A 22 -3.87 -7.76 4.80
C PHE A 22 -3.29 -8.15 6.15
N GLU A 23 -4.00 -7.99 7.26
CA GLU A 23 -3.56 -8.41 8.60
C GLU A 23 -3.03 -9.86 8.59
N ARG A 24 -3.82 -10.79 8.03
CA ARG A 24 -3.44 -12.21 7.94
C ARG A 24 -2.21 -12.46 7.06
N LYS A 25 -2.12 -11.81 5.89
CA LYS A 25 -0.97 -11.99 4.98
C LYS A 25 0.30 -11.35 5.52
N LEU A 26 0.18 -10.22 6.21
CA LEU A 26 1.31 -9.43 6.71
C LEU A 26 1.81 -9.90 8.07
N GLY A 27 0.97 -10.59 8.85
CA GLY A 27 1.30 -10.99 10.22
C GLY A 27 1.49 -9.79 11.17
N VAL A 28 0.94 -8.63 10.85
CA VAL A 28 0.99 -7.40 11.66
C VAL A 28 -0.35 -7.17 12.34
N SER A 29 -0.41 -6.32 13.37
CA SER A 29 -1.65 -6.13 14.12
C SER A 29 -2.74 -5.47 13.26
N TRP A 30 -4.01 -5.84 13.49
CA TRP A 30 -5.16 -5.16 12.91
C TRP A 30 -5.04 -3.65 12.97
N ASN A 31 -4.59 -3.12 14.11
CA ASN A 31 -4.48 -1.68 14.32
C ASN A 31 -3.43 -1.05 13.39
N ASP A 32 -2.29 -1.70 13.16
CA ASP A 32 -1.22 -1.22 12.28
C ASP A 32 -1.62 -1.25 10.79
N VAL A 33 -2.41 -2.25 10.40
CA VAL A 33 -3.02 -2.33 9.07
C VAL A 33 -4.13 -1.29 8.91
N TYR A 34 -4.98 -1.16 9.92
CA TYR A 34 -6.16 -0.31 9.91
C TYR A 34 -5.79 1.17 9.88
N ILE A 35 -4.73 1.58 10.59
CA ILE A 35 -4.21 2.95 10.52
C ILE A 35 -3.39 3.20 9.25
N GLY A 36 -3.16 2.19 8.41
CA GLY A 36 -2.50 2.25 7.09
C GLY A 36 -1.01 2.64 7.11
N THR A 37 -0.49 3.23 8.18
CA THR A 37 0.89 3.68 8.31
C THR A 37 1.91 2.57 8.03
N ALA A 38 1.68 1.34 8.55
CA ALA A 38 2.60 0.23 8.32
C ALA A 38 2.64 -0.20 6.84
N VAL A 39 1.50 -0.14 6.17
CA VAL A 39 1.37 -0.47 4.75
C VAL A 39 2.05 0.60 3.90
N GLU A 40 1.83 1.88 4.19
CA GLU A 40 2.48 3.00 3.51
C GLU A 40 4.00 2.96 3.70
N GLN A 41 4.46 2.71 4.93
CA GLN A 41 5.88 2.61 5.24
C GLN A 41 6.55 1.48 4.46
N ALA A 42 5.91 0.32 4.38
CA ALA A 42 6.42 -0.83 3.64
C ALA A 42 6.39 -0.61 2.11
N ILE A 43 5.34 0.03 1.59
CA ILE A 43 5.21 0.36 0.15
C ILE A 43 6.26 1.38 -0.31
N VAL A 44 6.63 2.33 0.56
CA VAL A 44 7.69 3.29 0.25
C VAL A 44 9.07 2.67 0.46
N GLY A 45 9.23 1.86 1.51
CA GLY A 45 10.47 1.16 1.82
C GLY A 45 10.88 0.13 0.77
N ILE A 46 9.93 -0.63 0.20
CA ILE A 46 10.24 -1.61 -0.86
C ILE A 46 10.74 -0.94 -2.15
N ALA A 47 10.35 0.31 -2.40
CA ALA A 47 10.88 1.12 -3.49
C ALA A 47 12.27 1.73 -3.15
N GLY A 48 12.86 1.38 -2.01
CA GLY A 48 14.18 1.83 -1.58
C GLY A 48 14.20 3.25 -0.98
N ILE A 49 13.05 3.78 -0.57
CA ILE A 49 12.92 5.17 -0.13
C ILE A 49 12.81 5.22 1.39
N ALA A 50 13.78 5.87 2.04
CA ALA A 50 13.80 6.07 3.48
C ALA A 50 13.09 7.39 3.86
N THR A 51 11.79 7.31 4.16
CA THR A 51 10.98 8.45 4.62
C THR A 51 9.88 7.98 5.55
N GLN A 52 9.56 8.77 6.58
CA GLN A 52 8.50 8.44 7.52
C GLN A 52 7.12 8.76 6.96
N GLN A 53 6.26 7.76 6.90
CA GLN A 53 4.85 7.90 6.57
C GLN A 53 4.05 8.22 7.82
N ILE A 54 3.25 9.29 7.77
CA ILE A 54 2.35 9.71 8.84
C ILE A 54 1.04 10.20 8.22
N GLY A 55 -0.03 9.41 8.34
CA GLY A 55 -1.39 9.84 7.99
C GLY A 55 -2.02 9.07 6.83
N ALA A 56 -2.33 7.80 7.05
CA ALA A 56 -3.05 7.04 6.06
C ALA A 56 -4.49 7.52 5.89
N GLN A 57 -4.96 7.51 4.65
CA GLN A 57 -6.38 7.56 4.34
C GLN A 57 -6.71 6.46 3.36
N PHE A 58 -7.05 5.29 3.87
CA PHE A 58 -7.57 4.23 3.02
C PHE A 58 -9.00 4.56 2.57
N ARG A 59 -9.17 4.84 1.28
CA ARG A 59 -10.49 5.03 0.67
C ARG A 59 -10.65 4.04 -0.47
N THR A 60 -11.65 3.16 -0.34
CA THR A 60 -12.09 2.28 -1.42
C THR A 60 -13.26 2.93 -2.14
N SER A 61 -13.11 3.13 -3.44
CA SER A 61 -14.26 3.41 -4.31
C SER A 61 -14.66 2.10 -4.98
N THR A 62 -15.85 1.63 -4.67
CA THR A 62 -16.48 0.50 -5.37
C THR A 62 -17.33 1.07 -6.51
N SER A 63 -16.71 1.38 -7.64
CA SER A 63 -17.44 1.38 -8.91
C SER A 63 -17.39 -0.05 -9.48
N SER A 64 -18.31 -0.38 -10.37
CA SER A 64 -18.48 -1.72 -10.98
C SER A 64 -17.30 -2.22 -11.84
N GLN A 65 -16.12 -1.59 -11.77
CA GLN A 65 -14.99 -1.85 -12.64
C GLN A 65 -13.70 -2.22 -11.89
N THR A 66 -13.21 -1.38 -10.97
CA THR A 66 -11.96 -1.65 -10.22
C THR A 66 -12.04 -1.06 -8.81
N ILE A 67 -11.69 -1.86 -7.79
CA ILE A 67 -11.56 -1.37 -6.41
C ILE A 67 -10.23 -0.63 -6.30
N ILE A 68 -10.26 0.68 -6.07
CA ILE A 68 -9.06 1.52 -5.98
C ILE A 68 -8.74 1.82 -4.53
N THR A 69 -7.48 1.65 -4.14
CA THR A 69 -6.91 2.12 -2.87
C THR A 69 -6.19 3.44 -3.13
N THR A 70 -6.45 4.45 -2.30
CA THR A 70 -5.68 5.69 -2.31
C THR A 70 -4.78 5.76 -1.08
N PHE A 71 -3.51 6.10 -1.28
CA PHE A 71 -2.53 6.38 -0.22
C PHE A 71 -2.14 7.86 -0.23
N SER A 72 -1.79 8.38 0.93
CA SER A 72 -1.30 9.76 1.09
C SER A 72 0.17 9.70 1.49
N LEU A 73 1.06 9.55 0.51
CA LEU A 73 2.47 9.25 0.75
C LEU A 73 3.33 10.51 0.88
N ARG A 74 4.24 10.53 1.84
CA ARG A 74 5.30 11.53 1.96
C ARG A 74 6.50 11.11 1.12
N PHE A 75 7.07 12.06 0.39
CA PHE A 75 8.36 11.96 -0.30
C PHE A 75 9.26 13.12 0.11
N ASN A 76 10.58 12.92 0.23
CA ASN A 76 11.50 14.01 0.59
C ASN A 76 11.88 14.85 -0.63
N SER A 77 11.78 14.29 -1.83
CA SER A 77 12.18 14.94 -3.08
C SER A 77 11.34 14.49 -4.28
N GLU A 78 11.44 15.23 -5.39
CA GLU A 78 10.89 14.79 -6.68
C GLU A 78 11.58 13.52 -7.21
N ALA A 79 12.86 13.32 -6.87
CA ALA A 79 13.61 12.11 -7.23
C ALA A 79 13.06 10.88 -6.50
N ASP A 80 12.66 11.00 -5.23
CA ASP A 80 12.02 9.92 -4.46
C ASP A 80 10.69 9.54 -5.11
N LEU A 81 9.85 10.53 -5.42
CA LEU A 81 8.57 10.29 -6.10
C LEU A 81 8.79 9.61 -7.46
N SER A 82 9.75 10.08 -8.24
CA SER A 82 10.06 9.50 -9.56
C SER A 82 10.54 8.05 -9.43
N SER A 83 11.41 7.78 -8.46
CA SER A 83 11.92 6.43 -8.17
C SER A 83 10.80 5.49 -7.74
N PHE A 84 9.90 5.97 -6.87
CA PHE A 84 8.71 5.24 -6.45
C PHE A 84 7.82 4.85 -7.65
N ILE A 85 7.51 5.82 -8.51
CA ILE A 85 6.63 5.60 -9.66
C ILE A 85 7.26 4.64 -10.66
N ASN A 86 8.56 4.79 -10.94
CA ASN A 86 9.27 3.91 -11.87
C ASN A 86 9.35 2.49 -11.32
N TYR A 87 9.72 2.32 -10.04
CA TYR A 87 9.77 1.02 -9.39
C TYR A 87 8.45 0.26 -9.54
N TYR A 88 7.32 0.90 -9.23
CA TYR A 88 6.02 0.23 -9.32
C TYR A 88 5.52 0.02 -10.75
N LYS A 89 5.84 0.91 -11.68
CA LYS A 89 5.51 0.69 -13.11
C LYS A 89 6.28 -0.47 -13.71
N GLU A 90 7.55 -0.63 -13.35
CA GLU A 90 8.43 -1.67 -13.86
C GLU A 90 8.13 -3.04 -13.24
N ASN A 91 7.95 -3.09 -11.92
CA ASN A 91 7.81 -4.36 -11.18
C ASN A 91 6.36 -4.83 -11.06
N TYR A 92 5.38 -3.92 -11.13
CA TYR A 92 3.96 -4.23 -10.94
C TYR A 92 3.07 -3.51 -11.98
N PRO A 93 3.19 -3.84 -13.29
CA PRO A 93 2.47 -3.15 -14.34
C PRO A 93 0.94 -3.12 -14.10
N GLY A 94 0.37 -1.92 -14.14
CA GLY A 94 -1.06 -1.69 -13.90
C GLY A 94 -1.48 -1.69 -12.42
N LEU A 95 -0.54 -1.77 -11.47
CA LEU A 95 -0.83 -1.51 -10.06
C LEU A 95 -1.17 -0.03 -9.83
N LEU A 96 -0.37 0.90 -10.39
CA LEU A 96 -0.68 2.33 -10.34
C LEU A 96 -1.79 2.64 -11.35
N VAL A 97 -2.94 3.13 -10.87
CA VAL A 97 -4.15 3.36 -11.68
C VAL A 97 -4.47 4.84 -11.91
N GLN A 98 -3.49 5.71 -11.69
CA GLN A 98 -3.67 7.15 -11.82
C GLN A 98 -3.40 7.61 -13.26
N GLU A 99 -4.42 8.17 -13.91
CA GLU A 99 -4.32 8.68 -15.28
C GLU A 99 -3.61 10.05 -15.37
N GLN A 100 -3.69 10.84 -14.30
CA GLN A 100 -3.06 12.15 -14.23
C GLN A 100 -1.60 12.06 -13.78
N MET A 101 -0.76 12.94 -14.33
CA MET A 101 0.63 13.07 -13.91
C MET A 101 0.71 13.46 -12.43
N ILE A 102 1.41 12.64 -11.65
CA ILE A 102 1.63 12.85 -10.22
C ILE A 102 2.80 13.82 -10.10
N ARG A 103 2.60 14.93 -9.39
CA ARG A 103 3.62 15.97 -9.21
C ARG A 103 4.03 16.05 -7.75
N TYR A 104 5.33 16.16 -7.55
CA TYR A 104 5.88 16.43 -6.23
C TYR A 104 5.59 17.87 -5.80
N GLN A 105 5.21 18.04 -4.53
CA GLN A 105 5.06 19.34 -3.89
C GLN A 105 5.73 19.29 -2.53
N ALA A 106 6.73 20.15 -2.32
CA ALA A 106 7.53 20.15 -1.10
C ALA A 106 6.65 20.35 0.15
N GLY A 107 6.83 19.47 1.14
CA GLY A 107 6.08 19.50 2.39
C GLY A 107 4.65 18.97 2.32
N GLN A 108 4.17 18.53 1.15
CA GLN A 108 2.82 18.00 0.97
C GLN A 108 2.82 16.47 0.79
N LEU A 109 1.71 15.83 1.20
CA LEU A 109 1.47 14.42 0.92
C LEU A 109 1.03 14.27 -0.53
N THR A 110 1.51 13.22 -1.18
CA THR A 110 1.19 12.87 -2.55
C THR A 110 0.11 11.80 -2.57
N SER A 111 -1.01 12.07 -3.24
CA SER A 111 -2.08 11.09 -3.41
C SER A 111 -1.69 10.08 -4.49
N ILE A 112 -1.53 8.82 -4.10
CA ILE A 112 -1.22 7.69 -4.98
C ILE A 112 -2.42 6.75 -5.05
N LYS A 113 -2.90 6.46 -6.26
CA LYS A 113 -3.98 5.49 -6.48
C LYS A 113 -3.45 4.16 -6.99
N MET A 114 -3.81 3.08 -6.32
CA MET A 114 -3.43 1.71 -6.66
C MET A 114 -4.65 0.81 -6.87
N ASP A 115 -4.54 -0.15 -7.79
CA ASP A 115 -5.47 -1.27 -7.89
C ASP A 115 -5.37 -2.12 -6.62
N THR A 116 -6.48 -2.19 -5.89
CA THR A 116 -6.54 -2.88 -4.60
C THR A 116 -6.27 -4.38 -4.72
N ARG A 117 -6.75 -4.98 -5.81
CA ARG A 117 -6.60 -6.43 -6.03
C ARG A 117 -5.14 -6.74 -6.30
N LYS A 118 -4.50 -6.00 -7.20
CA LYS A 118 -3.07 -6.19 -7.49
C LYS A 118 -2.20 -5.89 -6.27
N LEU A 119 -2.53 -4.86 -5.51
CA LEU A 119 -1.83 -4.56 -4.26
C LEU A 119 -1.86 -5.78 -3.32
N TYR A 120 -3.02 -6.42 -3.19
CA TYR A 120 -3.18 -7.60 -2.36
C TYR A 120 -2.51 -8.85 -2.93
N GLU A 121 -2.67 -9.12 -4.22
CA GLU A 121 -2.18 -10.35 -4.87
C GLU A 121 -0.66 -10.32 -5.12
N GLU A 122 -0.09 -9.15 -5.43
CA GLU A 122 1.29 -9.03 -5.92
C GLU A 122 2.25 -8.39 -4.91
N VAL A 123 1.77 -7.50 -4.04
CA VAL A 123 2.63 -6.70 -3.13
C VAL A 123 2.53 -7.16 -1.69
N ALA A 124 1.35 -7.63 -1.23
CA ALA A 124 1.11 -7.94 0.19
C ALA A 124 2.11 -8.94 0.78
N GLU A 125 2.58 -9.93 0.02
CA GLU A 125 3.52 -10.94 0.54
C GLU A 125 4.89 -10.34 0.90
N TRP A 126 5.28 -9.26 0.23
CA TRP A 126 6.56 -8.60 0.46
C TRP A 126 6.52 -7.60 1.61
N LEU A 127 5.35 -7.02 1.89
CA LEU A 127 5.19 -6.00 2.93
C LEU A 127 5.40 -6.57 4.35
N GLY A 128 5.14 -7.87 4.58
CA GLY A 128 5.40 -8.53 5.87
C GLY A 128 6.89 -8.58 6.27
N GLY A 129 7.80 -8.49 5.30
CA GLY A 129 9.24 -8.43 5.54
C GLY A 129 9.77 -7.03 5.91
N TYR A 130 9.04 -5.97 5.56
CA TYR A 130 9.45 -4.58 5.77
C TYR A 130 8.80 -3.95 7.01
N SER A 131 7.58 -4.37 7.39
CA SER A 131 6.91 -3.94 8.62
C SER A 131 7.67 -4.32 9.90
N THR A 132 8.45 -5.40 9.86
CA THR A 132 9.24 -5.91 10.99
C THR A 132 10.67 -5.37 11.04
N ARG A 133 11.23 -4.97 9.90
CA ARG A 133 12.60 -4.43 9.83
C ARG A 133 12.69 -2.95 10.19
N ASP A 134 11.71 -2.14 9.78
CA ASP A 134 11.74 -0.69 10.04
C ASP A 134 11.00 -0.25 11.30
N THR A 135 10.20 -1.12 11.93
CA THR A 135 9.71 -0.86 13.31
C THR A 135 10.83 -0.86 14.36
N GLN A 136 12.03 -1.37 14.02
CA GLN A 136 13.22 -1.18 14.86
C GLN A 136 13.83 0.23 14.77
N LEU A 137 13.56 1.00 13.71
CA LEU A 137 14.01 2.40 13.63
C LEU A 137 13.20 3.35 14.54
N GLY A 138 12.06 2.88 15.08
CA GLY A 138 11.28 3.58 16.10
C GLY A 138 11.63 3.24 17.55
N ARG A 139 12.57 2.33 17.82
CA ARG A 139 12.99 1.94 19.19
C ARG A 139 14.36 2.46 19.63
N HIS A 140 14.96 3.37 18.88
CA HIS A 140 16.12 4.14 19.33
C HIS A 140 15.79 5.63 19.34
N VAL A 141 14.96 6.04 20.30
CA VAL A 141 14.97 7.40 20.83
C VAL A 141 15.20 7.25 22.34
N ASN A 142 16.44 7.46 22.76
CA ASN A 142 16.74 7.92 24.12
C ASN A 142 16.71 9.45 24.09
#